data_AF-A0A150QXH7-F1
#
_entry.id   AF-A0A150QXH7-F1
#
_cell.length_a   1.000
_cell.length_b   1.000
_cell.length_c   1.000
_cell.angle_alpha   90.00
_cell.angle_beta   90.00
_cell.angle_gamma   90.00
#
_symmetry.space_group_name_H-M   'P 1'
#
loop_
_entity.id
_entity.type
_entity.pdbx_description
1 polymer ?
#
loop_
_entity_poly.entity_id
_entity_poly.type
_entity_poly.pdbx_seq_one_letter_code
_entity_poly.pdbx_strand_id
1 'polypeptide(L)'
;MRRYVMLAAAVSPLLVAAAAVTVPGCGEEFENICAFLNESNSCYHAFQNETTGKCWTPGAGKGPSGSFASRETLDVCFLDEGGQIVFDPPLDIAAFPPKTMAFKRLTDQAEECGAGTFSGEFSYSVTVAVPCSPDDIDAGVTECADAGADGIGKVGRTLTLTTPEGRSTLDVSCADGTSHHFNRIDIQECAEKGQDQLQPRAVLEASVGNQPPPDADPITTTSDKFRGFVKLSILYPQSRVITENEEKKKVVMSPPAVVEYFNCYIPAPSPLCFNGEKDGLETDIDCGGTLCPTQCDVGQSCARPTDCTSNSCMQDTSGFLKCQASASSASATTGSGAGAGGSGGADGSGGAGGE
;
A
#
# COMPACT_ATOMS: atom_id res chain seq x y z
N MET A 1 10.86 -53.85 28.11
CA MET A 1 10.67 -52.46 28.58
C MET A 1 10.19 -51.62 27.40
N ARG A 2 8.87 -51.51 27.23
CA ARG A 2 8.25 -50.68 26.18
C ARG A 2 7.77 -49.40 26.86
N ARG A 3 8.39 -48.27 26.51
CA ARG A 3 8.01 -46.95 27.01
C ARG A 3 6.83 -46.46 26.16
N TYR A 4 5.68 -46.29 26.81
CA TYR A 4 4.51 -45.64 26.23
C TYR A 4 4.74 -44.12 26.23
N VAL A 5 4.72 -43.52 25.05
CA VAL A 5 4.67 -42.07 24.88
C VAL A 5 3.22 -41.65 25.05
N MET A 6 2.90 -40.95 26.13
CA MET A 6 1.60 -40.30 26.31
C MET A 6 1.60 -38.99 25.51
N LEU A 7 0.76 -38.90 24.48
CA LEU A 7 0.38 -37.62 23.87
C LEU A 7 -0.53 -36.86 24.86
N ALA A 8 -0.08 -35.71 25.32
CA ALA A 8 -0.94 -34.73 25.97
C ALA A 8 -1.64 -33.90 24.88
N ALA A 9 -2.92 -34.15 24.66
CA ALA A 9 -3.78 -33.26 23.89
C ALA A 9 -4.13 -32.05 24.77
N ALA A 10 -3.58 -30.88 24.45
CA ALA A 10 -3.99 -29.62 25.05
C ALA A 10 -5.38 -29.25 24.51
N VAL A 11 -6.37 -29.29 25.38
CA VAL A 11 -7.73 -28.83 25.11
C VAL A 11 -7.73 -27.31 25.22
N SER A 12 -7.86 -26.62 24.09
CA SER A 12 -8.09 -25.17 24.06
C SER A 12 -9.42 -24.84 24.74
N PRO A 13 -9.48 -23.87 25.68
CA PRO A 13 -10.77 -23.39 26.16
C PRO A 13 -11.41 -22.53 25.06
N LEU A 14 -12.51 -23.04 24.50
CA LEU A 14 -13.47 -22.25 23.73
C LEU A 14 -14.02 -21.15 24.66
N LEU A 15 -13.56 -19.91 24.45
CA LEU A 15 -14.23 -18.73 24.97
C LEU A 15 -15.63 -18.69 24.35
N VAL A 16 -16.62 -19.06 25.17
CA VAL A 16 -18.02 -18.84 24.87
C VAL A 16 -18.23 -17.33 24.88
N ALA A 17 -18.31 -16.73 23.70
CA ALA A 17 -18.84 -15.39 23.54
C ALA A 17 -20.26 -15.40 24.13
N ALA A 18 -20.47 -14.65 25.19
CA ALA A 18 -21.81 -14.36 25.68
C ALA A 18 -22.51 -13.52 24.60
N ALA A 19 -23.24 -14.18 23.70
CA ALA A 19 -24.19 -13.52 22.84
C ALA A 19 -25.24 -12.87 23.75
N ALA A 20 -25.19 -11.55 23.87
CA ALA A 20 -26.26 -10.78 24.48
C ALA A 20 -27.55 -11.11 23.71
N VAL A 21 -28.48 -11.78 24.39
CA VAL A 21 -29.82 -12.03 23.89
C VAL A 21 -30.49 -10.66 23.75
N THR A 22 -30.59 -10.15 22.52
CA THR A 22 -31.34 -8.95 22.23
C THR A 22 -32.83 -9.27 22.33
N VAL A 23 -33.51 -8.58 23.25
CA VAL A 23 -34.97 -8.59 23.33
C VAL A 23 -35.50 -7.87 22.09
N PRO A 24 -36.32 -8.50 21.23
CA PRO A 24 -36.88 -7.82 20.07
C PRO A 24 -38.01 -6.90 20.55
N GLY A 25 -37.72 -5.61 20.74
CA GLY A 25 -38.74 -4.64 21.17
C GLY A 25 -38.27 -3.31 21.74
N CYS A 26 -36.98 -3.05 21.94
CA CYS A 26 -36.49 -1.72 22.31
C CYS A 26 -36.02 -1.00 21.04
N GLY A 27 -36.58 0.18 20.76
CA GLY A 27 -36.09 1.05 19.70
C GLY A 27 -34.61 1.34 19.92
N GLU A 28 -33.83 1.38 18.84
CA GLU A 28 -32.45 1.86 18.90
C GLU A 28 -32.49 3.29 19.49
N GLU A 29 -31.97 3.48 20.70
CA GLU A 29 -31.85 4.80 21.31
C GLU A 29 -30.67 5.51 20.66
N PHE A 30 -30.97 6.48 19.80
CA PHE A 30 -29.96 7.31 19.15
C PHE A 30 -29.63 8.53 20.02
N GLU A 31 -28.35 8.78 20.21
CA GLU A 31 -27.86 10.00 20.86
C GLU A 31 -27.84 11.18 19.89
N ASN A 32 -27.81 12.41 20.43
CA ASN A 32 -27.73 13.61 19.60
C ASN A 32 -26.29 13.86 19.14
N ILE A 33 -26.00 13.51 17.87
CA ILE A 33 -24.66 13.67 17.29
C ILE A 33 -24.16 15.12 17.31
N CYS A 34 -25.04 16.11 17.17
CA CYS A 34 -24.67 17.51 17.15
C CYS A 34 -24.20 18.02 18.52
N ALA A 35 -24.78 17.51 19.61
CA ALA A 35 -24.34 17.78 20.98
C ALA A 35 -22.97 17.14 21.22
N PHE A 36 -22.86 15.84 20.91
CA PHE A 36 -21.61 15.08 21.05
C PHE A 36 -20.44 15.74 20.32
N LEU A 37 -20.63 16.18 19.07
CA LEU A 37 -19.58 16.83 18.28
C LEU A 37 -19.21 18.24 18.75
N ASN A 38 -20.07 18.90 19.53
CA ASN A 38 -19.83 20.25 20.03
C ASN A 38 -19.27 20.26 21.46
N GLU A 39 -19.25 19.12 22.13
CA GLU A 39 -18.68 18.96 23.46
C GLU A 39 -17.16 18.93 23.38
N SER A 40 -16.49 19.83 24.09
CA SER A 40 -15.03 19.86 24.20
C SER A 40 -14.45 18.61 24.87
N ASN A 41 -15.29 17.83 25.57
CA ASN A 41 -14.96 16.57 26.21
C ASN A 41 -15.42 15.35 25.40
N SER A 42 -15.81 15.52 24.13
CA SER A 42 -16.12 14.37 23.29
C SER A 42 -14.91 13.46 23.17
N CYS A 43 -15.15 12.16 22.99
CA CYS A 43 -14.04 11.22 22.99
C CYS A 43 -13.09 11.40 21.80
N TYR A 44 -13.53 12.07 20.72
CA TYR A 44 -12.66 12.51 19.63
C TYR A 44 -11.61 13.52 20.08
N HIS A 45 -12.00 14.51 20.88
CA HIS A 45 -11.07 15.50 21.43
C HIS A 45 -10.15 14.88 22.47
N ALA A 46 -10.69 14.03 23.35
CA ALA A 46 -9.88 13.32 24.34
C ALA A 46 -8.81 12.46 23.67
N PHE A 47 -9.21 11.65 22.68
CA PHE A 47 -8.30 10.82 21.90
C PHE A 47 -7.21 11.67 21.21
N GLN A 48 -7.59 12.76 20.53
CA GLN A 48 -6.61 13.64 19.89
C GLN A 48 -5.64 14.27 20.90
N ASN A 49 -6.12 14.77 22.03
CA ASN A 49 -5.27 15.39 23.05
C ASN A 49 -4.27 14.40 23.65
N GLU A 50 -4.70 13.17 23.91
CA GLU A 50 -3.86 12.14 24.52
C GLU A 50 -2.81 11.59 23.54
N THR A 51 -3.17 11.47 22.27
CA THR A 51 -2.33 10.83 21.24
C THR A 51 -1.46 11.81 20.46
N THR A 52 -1.71 13.12 20.57
CA THR A 52 -0.96 14.16 19.87
C THR A 52 0.54 14.08 20.18
N GLY A 53 1.35 14.00 19.12
CA GLY A 53 2.82 14.00 19.22
C GLY A 53 3.39 12.72 19.82
N LYS A 54 2.60 11.63 19.90
CA LYS A 54 3.05 10.30 20.27
C LYS A 54 3.50 9.55 19.02
N CYS A 55 2.72 8.59 18.55
CA CYS A 55 3.01 7.83 17.34
C CYS A 55 2.70 8.62 16.06
N TRP A 56 2.01 9.76 16.09
CA TRP A 56 1.77 10.59 14.90
C TRP A 56 1.82 12.08 15.21
N THR A 57 2.32 12.86 14.25
CA THR A 57 2.38 14.31 14.32
C THR A 57 1.14 14.91 13.66
N PRO A 58 0.32 15.71 14.37
CA PRO A 58 -0.81 16.39 13.76
C PRO A 58 -0.38 17.41 12.69
N GLY A 59 -1.17 17.51 11.64
CA GLY A 59 -1.00 18.47 10.55
C GLY A 59 -1.12 17.83 9.16
N ALA A 60 -1.71 18.56 8.23
CA ALA A 60 -1.67 18.20 6.82
C ALA A 60 -0.22 18.31 6.29
N GLY A 61 0.22 17.32 5.53
CA GLY A 61 1.60 17.16 5.08
C GLY A 61 2.61 16.87 6.19
N LYS A 62 2.16 16.48 7.40
CA LYS A 62 3.04 16.17 8.55
C LYS A 62 3.07 14.68 8.88
N GLY A 63 2.37 13.86 8.12
CA GLY A 63 2.40 12.41 8.31
C GLY A 63 3.75 11.81 7.90
N PRO A 64 4.09 10.62 8.44
CA PRO A 64 5.29 9.92 8.05
C PRO A 64 5.21 9.57 6.56
N SER A 65 6.24 9.98 5.82
CA SER A 65 6.38 9.65 4.40
C SER A 65 7.40 8.54 4.23
N GLY A 66 7.19 7.69 3.25
CA GLY A 66 8.04 6.54 3.01
C GLY A 66 7.79 5.93 1.64
N SER A 67 8.51 4.85 1.33
CA SER A 67 8.40 4.16 0.04
C SER A 67 8.35 2.65 0.24
N PHE A 68 7.58 1.97 -0.63
CA PHE A 68 7.64 0.52 -0.74
C PHE A 68 8.94 0.11 -1.42
N ALA A 69 9.48 -1.05 -1.04
CA ALA A 69 10.72 -1.57 -1.65
C ALA A 69 10.54 -1.96 -3.13
N SER A 70 9.36 -2.48 -3.48
CA SER A 70 9.03 -2.87 -4.85
C SER A 70 7.55 -2.62 -5.15
N ARG A 71 7.19 -2.63 -6.43
CA ARG A 71 5.80 -2.52 -6.88
C ARG A 71 5.01 -3.82 -6.70
N GLU A 72 5.70 -4.96 -6.63
CA GLU A 72 5.11 -6.30 -6.51
C GLU A 72 4.80 -6.66 -5.05
N THR A 73 5.51 -6.02 -4.10
CA THR A 73 5.40 -6.29 -2.67
C THR A 73 5.03 -5.01 -1.91
N LEU A 74 3.73 -4.76 -1.78
CA LEU A 74 3.17 -3.59 -1.07
C LEU A 74 2.76 -3.95 0.37
N ASP A 75 3.64 -4.65 1.07
CA ASP A 75 3.48 -5.11 2.45
C ASP A 75 4.17 -4.17 3.46
N VAL A 76 5.36 -3.66 3.12
CA VAL A 76 6.14 -2.79 4.01
C VAL A 76 6.52 -1.50 3.29
N CYS A 77 6.07 -0.39 3.87
CA CYS A 77 6.47 0.96 3.50
C CYS A 77 7.55 1.44 4.49
N PHE A 78 8.76 1.63 3.98
CA PHE A 78 9.91 2.10 4.76
C PHE A 78 9.86 3.62 4.88
N LEU A 79 9.87 4.13 6.12
CA LEU A 79 9.71 5.55 6.38
C LEU A 79 11.05 6.30 6.27
N ASP A 80 11.01 7.51 5.71
CA ASP A 80 12.20 8.35 5.50
C ASP A 80 12.84 8.79 6.83
N GLU A 81 12.01 8.94 7.88
CA GLU A 81 12.43 9.31 9.24
C GLU A 81 12.85 8.10 10.09
N GLY A 82 12.84 6.89 9.52
CA GLY A 82 13.07 5.64 10.23
C GLY A 82 11.76 4.97 10.70
N GLY A 83 11.83 3.64 10.87
CA GLY A 83 10.65 2.81 11.11
C GLY A 83 9.92 2.41 9.83
N GLN A 84 8.74 1.83 9.99
CA GLN A 84 7.99 1.25 8.86
C GLN A 84 6.49 1.22 9.12
N ILE A 85 5.72 1.28 8.03
CA ILE A 85 4.29 0.95 8.02
C ILE A 85 4.14 -0.43 7.41
N VAL A 86 3.60 -1.36 8.19
CA VAL A 86 3.37 -2.75 7.76
C VAL A 86 1.89 -2.93 7.47
N PHE A 87 1.56 -3.41 6.27
CA PHE A 87 0.21 -3.73 5.83
C PHE A 87 0.00 -5.24 5.89
N ASP A 88 -1.05 -5.67 6.58
CA ASP A 88 -1.45 -7.08 6.69
C ASP A 88 -2.97 -7.22 6.52
N PRO A 89 -3.47 -7.74 5.39
CA PRO A 89 -2.71 -8.30 4.27
C PRO A 89 -1.95 -7.23 3.45
N PRO A 90 -0.94 -7.62 2.67
CA PRO A 90 -0.28 -6.73 1.71
C PRO A 90 -1.28 -6.08 0.76
N LEU A 91 -1.01 -4.84 0.35
CA LEU A 91 -1.89 -4.14 -0.59
C LEU A 91 -1.81 -4.77 -1.98
N ASP A 92 -2.96 -5.02 -2.60
CA ASP A 92 -3.04 -5.56 -3.96
C ASP A 92 -3.13 -4.43 -4.98
N ILE A 93 -2.10 -4.32 -5.82
CA ILE A 93 -2.02 -3.30 -6.86
C ILE A 93 -3.10 -3.46 -7.94
N ALA A 94 -3.61 -4.67 -8.17
CA ALA A 94 -4.69 -4.92 -9.11
C ALA A 94 -6.05 -4.48 -8.56
N ALA A 95 -6.18 -4.36 -7.24
CA ALA A 95 -7.40 -3.97 -6.53
C ALA A 95 -7.31 -2.55 -5.95
N PHE A 96 -6.59 -1.64 -6.62
CA PHE A 96 -6.43 -0.25 -6.20
C PHE A 96 -7.56 0.66 -6.73
N PRO A 97 -8.00 1.68 -5.97
CA PRO A 97 -7.62 1.98 -4.58
C PRO A 97 -8.16 0.93 -3.59
N PRO A 98 -7.42 0.60 -2.51
CA PRO A 98 -7.84 -0.45 -1.59
C PRO A 98 -9.13 -0.04 -0.88
N LYS A 99 -10.13 -0.94 -0.90
CA LYS A 99 -11.41 -0.74 -0.21
C LYS A 99 -11.29 -0.95 1.30
N THR A 100 -10.44 -1.89 1.68
CA THR A 100 -10.14 -2.24 3.06
C THR A 100 -8.65 -2.38 3.22
N MET A 101 -8.11 -1.99 4.37
CA MET A 101 -6.71 -2.20 4.71
C MET A 101 -6.54 -2.23 6.23
N ALA A 102 -5.53 -2.95 6.70
CA ALA A 102 -5.04 -2.85 8.06
C ALA A 102 -3.54 -2.54 8.00
N PHE A 103 -3.09 -1.72 8.94
CA PHE A 103 -1.71 -1.29 9.01
C PHE A 103 -1.22 -1.20 10.46
N LYS A 104 0.08 -1.35 10.63
CA LYS A 104 0.80 -1.12 11.88
C LYS A 104 1.95 -0.16 11.62
N ARG A 105 2.14 0.80 12.52
CA ARG A 105 3.32 1.67 12.53
C ARG A 105 4.33 1.12 13.53
N LEU A 106 5.50 0.78 13.02
CA LEU A 106 6.66 0.40 13.81
C LEU A 106 7.67 1.54 13.86
N THR A 107 8.33 1.71 15.02
CA THR A 107 9.45 2.64 15.19
C THR A 107 10.71 2.12 14.49
N ASP A 108 11.78 2.92 14.52
CA ASP A 108 13.11 2.53 14.03
C ASP A 108 13.75 1.37 14.83
N GLN A 109 13.25 1.08 16.03
CA GLN A 109 13.61 -0.10 16.82
C GLN A 109 12.65 -1.28 16.61
N ALA A 110 11.76 -1.22 15.61
CA ALA A 110 10.73 -2.21 15.31
C ALA A 110 9.69 -2.42 16.43
N GLU A 111 9.44 -1.39 17.26
CA GLU A 111 8.35 -1.42 18.25
C GLU A 111 7.05 -0.91 17.65
N GLU A 112 5.93 -1.56 17.95
CA GLU A 112 4.62 -1.08 17.54
C GLU A 112 4.24 0.19 18.32
N CYS A 113 4.15 1.33 17.62
CA CYS A 113 3.66 2.57 18.24
C CYS A 113 2.17 2.82 17.96
N GLY A 114 1.58 2.12 16.99
CA GLY A 114 0.17 2.23 16.70
C GLY A 114 -0.25 1.34 15.54
N ALA A 115 -1.56 1.22 15.37
CA ALA A 115 -2.17 0.39 14.33
C ALA A 115 -3.47 1.03 13.86
N GLY A 116 -3.98 0.57 12.73
CA GLY A 116 -5.29 0.98 12.28
C GLY A 116 -5.87 0.05 11.23
N THR A 117 -7.19 0.11 11.10
CA THR A 117 -7.96 -0.56 10.06
C THR A 117 -8.83 0.48 9.36
N PHE A 118 -8.95 0.37 8.05
CA PHE A 118 -9.81 1.23 7.23
C PHE A 118 -10.69 0.34 6.36
N SER A 119 -11.97 0.72 6.26
CA SER A 119 -12.95 0.07 5.39
C SER A 119 -13.93 1.06 4.76
N GLY A 120 -13.80 2.35 5.08
CA GLY A 120 -14.63 3.42 4.55
C GLY A 120 -14.44 4.72 5.32
N GLU A 121 -15.02 5.80 4.79
CA GLU A 121 -14.91 7.15 5.34
C GLU A 121 -15.32 7.24 6.83
N PHE A 122 -16.38 6.51 7.20
CA PHE A 122 -16.90 6.42 8.57
C PHE A 122 -16.82 4.99 9.12
N SER A 123 -15.85 4.21 8.64
CA SER A 123 -15.64 2.82 9.05
C SER A 123 -14.15 2.52 9.15
N TYR A 124 -13.58 2.87 10.29
CA TYR A 124 -12.15 2.73 10.58
C TYR A 124 -11.91 2.56 12.08
N SER A 125 -10.75 2.00 12.42
CA SER A 125 -10.26 1.91 13.79
C SER A 125 -8.82 2.38 13.81
N VAL A 126 -8.44 3.14 14.81
CA VAL A 126 -7.05 3.56 15.02
C VAL A 126 -6.69 3.34 16.47
N THR A 127 -5.53 2.74 16.68
CA THR A 127 -4.90 2.55 17.97
C THR A 127 -3.57 3.28 18.02
N VAL A 128 -3.34 4.02 19.10
CA VAL A 128 -2.08 4.72 19.37
C VAL A 128 -1.55 4.21 20.71
N ALA A 129 -0.31 3.72 20.71
CA ALA A 129 0.37 3.38 21.95
C ALA A 129 0.81 4.68 22.64
N VAL A 130 0.37 4.88 23.88
CA VAL A 130 0.75 6.02 24.72
C VAL A 130 1.40 5.52 26.00
N PRO A 131 2.34 6.27 26.60
CA PRO A 131 2.87 5.93 27.92
C PRO A 131 1.75 5.88 28.95
N CYS A 132 1.78 4.91 29.84
CA CYS A 132 0.77 4.78 30.87
C CYS A 132 0.74 5.99 31.82
N SER A 133 -0.47 6.45 32.14
CA SER A 133 -0.71 7.45 33.18
C SER A 133 -0.75 6.79 34.57
N PRO A 134 -0.60 7.56 35.66
CA PRO A 134 -0.83 7.05 37.01
C PRO A 134 -2.21 6.41 37.19
N ASP A 135 -3.24 6.96 36.54
CA ASP A 135 -4.60 6.44 36.61
C ASP A 135 -4.72 5.05 35.96
N ASP A 136 -3.97 4.79 34.88
CA ASP A 136 -3.93 3.47 34.24
C ASP A 136 -3.26 2.42 35.15
N ILE A 137 -2.24 2.83 35.88
CA ILE A 137 -1.53 1.98 36.86
C ILE A 137 -2.46 1.67 38.03
N ASP A 138 -3.16 2.68 38.56
CA ASP A 138 -4.12 2.53 39.66
C ASP A 138 -5.34 1.68 39.24
N ALA A 139 -5.75 1.75 37.97
CA ALA A 139 -6.77 0.90 37.38
C ALA A 139 -6.30 -0.55 37.10
N GLY A 140 -5.00 -0.83 37.27
CA GLY A 140 -4.44 -2.16 37.11
C GLY A 140 -4.37 -2.64 35.64
N VAL A 141 -4.20 -1.71 34.68
CA VAL A 141 -4.06 -2.04 33.26
C VAL A 141 -2.84 -2.93 33.06
N THR A 142 -3.05 -4.15 32.57
CA THR A 142 -2.00 -5.16 32.42
C THR A 142 -0.91 -4.75 31.43
N GLU A 143 -1.29 -4.03 30.38
CA GLU A 143 -0.38 -3.53 29.33
C GLU A 143 0.69 -2.57 29.89
N CYS A 144 0.40 -1.91 31.02
CA CYS A 144 1.34 -1.02 31.68
C CYS A 144 2.45 -1.75 32.46
N ALA A 145 2.30 -3.05 32.71
CA ALA A 145 3.32 -3.86 33.39
C ALA A 145 4.42 -4.34 32.44
N ASP A 146 4.12 -4.42 31.14
CA ASP A 146 5.03 -4.89 30.10
C ASP A 146 5.75 -3.70 29.46
N ALA A 147 6.90 -3.34 30.04
CA ALA A 147 7.74 -2.28 29.50
C ALA A 147 8.36 -2.69 28.16
N GLY A 148 8.26 -1.80 27.16
CA GLY A 148 8.95 -1.95 25.87
C GLY A 148 10.48 -1.91 26.02
N ALA A 149 11.21 -1.89 24.90
CA ALA A 149 12.68 -1.77 24.92
C ALA A 149 13.16 -0.43 25.52
N ASP A 150 12.29 0.58 25.57
CA ASP A 150 12.52 1.86 26.26
C ASP A 150 12.31 1.80 27.78
N GLY A 151 11.84 0.66 28.32
CA GLY A 151 11.61 0.49 29.75
C GLY A 151 10.33 1.19 30.25
N ILE A 152 9.47 1.69 29.37
CA ILE A 152 8.23 2.41 29.71
C ILE A 152 7.02 1.54 29.35
N GLY A 153 6.12 1.30 30.31
CA GLY A 153 4.84 0.64 30.05
C GLY A 153 3.94 1.51 29.17
N LYS A 154 3.34 0.92 28.14
CA LYS A 154 2.48 1.60 27.16
C LYS A 154 1.10 0.95 27.12
N VAL A 155 0.07 1.76 26.94
CA VAL A 155 -1.33 1.32 26.78
C VAL A 155 -1.83 1.73 25.40
N GLY A 156 -2.61 0.85 24.77
CA GLY A 156 -3.25 1.14 23.48
C GLY A 156 -4.51 1.97 23.67
N ARG A 157 -4.52 3.21 23.16
CA ARG A 157 -5.75 4.01 23.05
C ARG A 157 -6.37 3.77 21.70
N THR A 158 -7.59 3.25 21.67
CA THR A 158 -8.29 2.90 20.43
C THR A 158 -9.54 3.76 20.25
N LEU A 159 -9.66 4.34 19.06
CA LEU A 159 -10.90 4.97 18.59
C LEU A 159 -11.42 4.17 17.40
N THR A 160 -12.67 3.73 17.47
CA THR A 160 -13.31 2.95 16.40
C THR A 160 -14.60 3.62 15.96
N LEU A 161 -14.75 3.79 14.65
CA LEU A 161 -16.00 4.18 14.01
C LEU A 161 -16.46 3.05 13.11
N THR A 162 -17.73 2.67 13.21
CA THR A 162 -18.33 1.64 12.36
C THR A 162 -19.64 2.13 11.77
N THR A 163 -19.84 1.89 10.47
CA THR A 163 -21.14 2.04 9.81
C THR A 163 -21.57 0.64 9.38
N PRO A 164 -22.58 0.04 10.02
CA PRO A 164 -23.13 -1.24 9.58
C PRO A 164 -23.62 -1.17 8.13
N GLU A 165 -23.37 -2.22 7.34
CA GLU A 165 -23.78 -2.27 5.94
C GLU A 165 -25.30 -2.08 5.78
N GLY A 166 -25.68 -1.24 4.82
CA GLY A 166 -27.09 -0.96 4.52
C GLY A 166 -27.82 -0.11 5.57
N ARG A 167 -27.11 0.43 6.57
CA ARG A 167 -27.68 1.32 7.59
C ARG A 167 -27.10 2.73 7.48
N SER A 168 -27.90 3.69 7.94
CA SER A 168 -27.48 5.08 8.11
C SER A 168 -27.04 5.38 9.55
N THR A 169 -26.60 4.37 10.29
CA THR A 169 -26.14 4.52 11.69
C THR A 169 -24.63 4.73 11.74
N LEU A 170 -24.16 5.35 12.82
CA LEU A 170 -22.76 5.55 13.14
C LEU A 170 -22.52 5.10 14.57
N ASP A 171 -21.71 4.06 14.73
CA ASP A 171 -21.24 3.54 16.00
C ASP A 171 -19.85 4.09 16.31
N VAL A 172 -19.67 4.63 17.50
CA VAL A 172 -18.39 5.20 17.96
C VAL A 172 -17.99 4.50 19.24
N SER A 173 -16.89 3.76 19.22
CA SER A 173 -16.28 3.19 20.42
C SER A 173 -15.04 3.99 20.79
N CYS A 174 -15.05 4.52 22.00
CA CYS A 174 -14.06 5.44 22.51
C CYS A 174 -12.97 4.70 23.32
N ALA A 175 -11.81 5.37 23.50
CA ALA A 175 -10.66 4.77 24.17
C ALA A 175 -10.84 4.56 25.69
N ASP A 176 -11.84 5.20 26.29
CA ASP A 176 -12.24 5.01 27.68
C ASP A 176 -13.22 3.84 27.88
N GLY A 177 -13.56 3.12 26.81
CA GLY A 177 -14.50 2.00 26.81
C GLY A 177 -15.96 2.40 26.64
N THR A 178 -16.29 3.69 26.55
CA THR A 178 -17.64 4.15 26.22
C THR A 178 -17.97 3.87 24.75
N SER A 179 -19.26 3.69 24.45
CA SER A 179 -19.75 3.52 23.09
C SER A 179 -20.98 4.37 22.88
N HIS A 180 -21.04 5.02 21.72
CA HIS A 180 -22.13 5.92 21.34
C HIS A 180 -22.75 5.48 20.03
N HIS A 181 -24.07 5.64 19.93
CA HIS A 181 -24.86 5.22 18.77
C HIS A 181 -25.61 6.42 18.18
N PHE A 182 -25.34 6.73 16.91
CA PHE A 182 -25.91 7.91 16.24
C PHE A 182 -26.63 7.54 14.95
N ASN A 183 -27.69 8.29 14.62
CA ASN A 183 -28.26 8.27 13.29
C ASN A 183 -27.54 9.33 12.44
N ARG A 184 -26.90 8.90 11.36
CA ARG A 184 -26.11 9.77 10.49
C ARG A 184 -26.97 10.75 9.70
N ILE A 185 -28.28 10.50 9.54
CA ILE A 185 -29.20 11.47 8.92
C ILE A 185 -29.28 12.75 9.77
N ASP A 186 -29.19 12.61 11.09
CA ASP A 186 -29.36 13.72 12.04
C ASP A 186 -28.21 14.73 11.96
N ILE A 187 -27.07 14.40 11.32
CA ILE A 187 -26.02 15.41 11.08
C ILE A 187 -26.49 16.54 10.17
N GLN A 188 -27.46 16.28 9.29
CA GLN A 188 -28.02 17.32 8.43
C GLN A 188 -28.66 18.44 9.25
N GLU A 189 -29.19 18.13 10.44
CA GLU A 189 -29.79 19.11 11.35
C GLU A 189 -28.76 20.12 11.90
N CYS A 190 -27.48 19.77 11.92
CA CYS A 190 -26.40 20.67 12.30
C CYS A 190 -25.56 21.20 11.12
N ALA A 191 -25.78 20.73 9.90
CA ALA A 191 -25.06 21.19 8.70
C ALA A 191 -25.20 22.70 8.45
N GLU A 192 -26.35 23.30 8.77
CA GLU A 192 -26.61 24.75 8.62
C GLU A 192 -25.66 25.63 9.45
N LYS A 193 -24.99 25.05 10.46
CA LYS A 193 -24.01 25.75 11.31
C LYS A 193 -22.55 25.46 10.90
N GLY A 194 -22.33 24.90 9.71
CA GLY A 194 -21.02 24.47 9.21
C GLY A 194 -20.50 23.18 9.87
N GLN A 195 -21.39 22.41 10.51
CA GLN A 195 -21.00 21.23 11.28
C GLN A 195 -20.89 19.96 10.44
N ASP A 196 -21.11 20.05 9.13
CA ASP A 196 -20.84 19.01 8.14
C ASP A 196 -19.36 18.58 8.17
N GLN A 197 -18.45 19.48 8.58
CA GLN A 197 -17.04 19.18 8.80
C GLN A 197 -16.72 18.49 10.13
N LEU A 198 -17.71 18.29 11.02
CA LEU A 198 -17.46 17.81 12.38
C LEU A 198 -17.41 16.29 12.53
N GLN A 199 -18.01 15.49 11.65
CA GLN A 199 -17.82 14.05 11.80
C GLN A 199 -16.36 13.69 11.50
N PRO A 200 -15.70 12.92 12.38
CA PRO A 200 -14.38 12.48 12.08
C PRO A 200 -14.42 11.47 10.94
N ARG A 201 -13.68 11.78 9.88
CA ARG A 201 -13.73 11.05 8.61
C ARG A 201 -12.34 10.63 8.17
N ALA A 202 -12.24 9.40 7.70
CA ALA A 202 -11.04 8.89 7.07
C ALA A 202 -11.08 9.19 5.56
N VAL A 203 -10.01 9.79 5.07
CA VAL A 203 -9.79 10.10 3.66
C VAL A 203 -8.61 9.25 3.20
N LEU A 204 -8.90 8.31 2.30
CA LEU A 204 -7.90 7.51 1.62
C LEU A 204 -7.67 8.09 0.22
N GLU A 205 -6.50 8.64 -0.02
CA GLU A 205 -6.05 9.07 -1.35
C GLU A 205 -5.03 8.08 -1.85
N ALA A 206 -5.31 7.44 -2.99
CA ALA A 206 -4.44 6.39 -3.50
C ALA A 206 -4.39 6.41 -5.03
N SER A 207 -3.19 6.18 -5.57
CA SER A 207 -2.93 6.07 -6.99
C SER A 207 -1.84 5.03 -7.21
N VAL A 208 -1.99 4.16 -8.21
CA VAL A 208 -0.95 3.18 -8.57
C VAL A 208 0.19 3.80 -9.36
N GLY A 209 0.14 5.11 -9.65
CA GLY A 209 1.07 5.76 -10.56
C GLY A 209 0.67 5.58 -12.02
N ASN A 210 1.44 6.18 -12.92
CA ASN A 210 1.17 6.16 -14.36
C ASN A 210 2.28 5.43 -15.10
N GLN A 211 1.95 4.83 -16.24
CA GLN A 211 2.97 4.22 -17.10
C GLN A 211 3.90 5.31 -17.65
N PRO A 212 5.22 5.20 -17.47
CA PRO A 212 6.16 6.14 -18.08
C PRO A 212 6.14 5.99 -19.61
N PRO A 213 6.71 6.98 -20.35
CA PRO A 213 6.92 6.85 -21.79
C PRO A 213 7.61 5.51 -22.13
N PRO A 214 7.26 4.85 -23.24
CA PRO A 214 7.81 3.53 -23.57
C PRO A 214 9.34 3.49 -23.61
N ASP A 215 9.96 4.57 -24.11
CA ASP A 215 11.41 4.75 -24.29
C ASP A 215 12.09 5.45 -23.11
N ALA A 216 11.38 5.63 -21.99
CA ALA A 216 11.92 6.21 -20.78
C ALA A 216 13.16 5.45 -20.31
N ASP A 217 14.24 6.17 -20.00
CA ASP A 217 15.41 5.59 -19.36
C ASP A 217 15.00 5.07 -17.95
N PRO A 218 15.13 3.75 -17.68
CA PRO A 218 14.72 3.16 -16.41
C PRO A 218 15.56 3.64 -15.21
N ILE A 219 16.72 4.26 -15.43
CA ILE A 219 17.64 4.75 -14.40
C ILE A 219 17.47 6.26 -14.16
N THR A 220 17.23 7.04 -15.22
CA THR A 220 17.23 8.52 -15.14
C THR A 220 15.88 9.18 -15.34
N THR A 221 14.84 8.44 -15.76
CA THR A 221 13.50 9.01 -15.66
C THR A 221 13.21 9.33 -14.21
N THR A 222 12.75 10.56 -13.99
CA THR A 222 12.38 11.06 -12.67
C THR A 222 11.18 10.23 -12.20
N SER A 223 11.48 9.09 -11.57
CA SER A 223 10.58 8.08 -10.99
C SER A 223 9.44 8.72 -10.21
N ASP A 224 9.69 9.90 -9.66
CA ASP A 224 8.79 10.70 -8.87
C ASP A 224 7.53 11.20 -9.59
N LYS A 225 7.55 11.32 -10.92
CA LYS A 225 6.37 11.75 -11.70
C LYS A 225 5.39 10.63 -11.98
N PHE A 226 5.90 9.40 -12.03
CA PHE A 226 5.16 8.21 -12.43
C PHE A 226 4.86 7.27 -11.26
N ARG A 227 5.50 7.48 -10.10
CA ARG A 227 5.23 6.73 -8.88
C ARG A 227 3.77 6.86 -8.45
N GLY A 228 3.27 5.79 -7.86
CA GLY A 228 2.03 5.80 -7.13
C GLY A 228 2.20 6.30 -5.70
N PHE A 229 1.09 6.40 -4.99
CA PHE A 229 1.08 6.66 -3.56
C PHE A 229 -0.18 6.07 -2.92
N VAL A 230 -0.12 5.83 -1.63
CA VAL A 230 -1.27 5.56 -0.78
C VAL A 230 -1.13 6.39 0.48
N LYS A 231 -2.14 7.20 0.77
CA LYS A 231 -2.14 8.17 1.86
C LYS A 231 -3.44 8.07 2.64
N LEU A 232 -3.33 7.90 3.95
CA LEU A 232 -4.47 7.92 4.86
C LEU A 232 -4.41 9.16 5.75
N SER A 233 -5.47 9.94 5.71
CA SER A 233 -5.65 11.11 6.58
C SER A 233 -6.96 10.98 7.33
N ILE A 234 -6.98 11.24 8.63
CA ILE A 234 -8.22 11.35 9.41
C ILE A 234 -8.40 12.79 9.83
N LEU A 235 -9.58 13.31 9.55
CA LEU A 235 -9.95 14.68 9.89
C LEU A 235 -10.80 14.60 11.16
N TYR A 236 -10.33 15.22 12.23
CA TYR A 236 -11.00 15.25 13.51
C TYR A 236 -11.73 16.58 13.70
N PRO A 237 -12.98 16.56 14.22
CA PRO A 237 -13.66 17.80 14.61
C PRO A 237 -12.79 18.64 15.52
N GLN A 238 -12.93 19.96 15.42
CA GLN A 238 -12.43 20.91 16.40
C GLN A 238 -13.62 21.58 17.08
N SER A 239 -13.52 21.81 18.39
CA SER A 239 -14.59 22.47 19.16
C SER A 239 -14.77 23.92 18.70
N ARG A 240 -15.98 24.47 18.87
CA ARG A 240 -16.25 25.88 18.56
C ARG A 240 -15.42 26.81 19.43
N VAL A 241 -14.66 27.72 18.82
CA VAL A 241 -13.99 28.82 19.53
C VAL A 241 -14.96 29.99 19.61
N ILE A 242 -15.38 30.32 20.82
CA ILE A 242 -16.19 31.51 21.06
C ILE A 242 -15.24 32.69 21.25
N THR A 243 -15.15 33.59 20.28
CA THR A 243 -14.43 34.85 20.43
C THR A 243 -15.42 35.92 20.91
N GLU A 244 -15.24 36.39 22.14
CA GLU A 244 -16.01 37.52 22.67
C GLU A 244 -15.35 38.84 22.26
N ASN A 245 -16.03 39.61 21.41
CA ASN A 245 -15.78 41.04 21.25
C ASN A 245 -16.91 41.80 21.96
N GLU A 246 -16.60 42.98 22.50
CA GLU A 246 -17.48 43.77 23.40
C GLU A 246 -18.89 44.06 22.86
N GLU A 247 -19.16 43.88 21.55
CA GLU A 247 -20.49 44.10 20.99
C GLU A 247 -21.21 42.84 20.45
N LYS A 248 -20.53 41.71 20.18
CA LYS A 248 -21.18 40.44 19.74
C LYS A 248 -20.30 39.22 20.04
N LYS A 249 -20.88 38.21 20.67
CA LYS A 249 -20.28 36.86 20.84
C LYS A 249 -20.16 36.20 19.46
N LYS A 250 -18.96 36.20 18.87
CA LYS A 250 -18.72 35.60 17.54
C LYS A 250 -18.26 34.16 17.73
N VAL A 251 -19.07 33.22 17.27
CA VAL A 251 -18.67 31.81 17.19
C VAL A 251 -17.79 31.66 15.95
N VAL A 252 -16.51 31.37 16.15
CA VAL A 252 -15.57 31.06 15.06
C VAL A 252 -15.38 29.54 15.04
N MET A 253 -15.66 28.95 13.89
CA MET A 253 -15.45 27.53 13.67
C MET A 253 -14.00 27.30 13.24
N SER A 254 -13.27 26.48 13.98
CA SER A 254 -11.91 26.08 13.60
C SER A 254 -11.99 25.03 12.49
N PRO A 255 -11.07 25.02 11.51
CA PRO A 255 -10.95 23.89 10.59
C PRO A 255 -10.69 22.59 11.37
N PRO A 256 -11.08 21.43 10.83
CA PRO A 256 -10.80 20.14 11.46
C PRO A 256 -9.29 19.91 11.59
N ALA A 257 -8.87 19.27 12.68
CA ALA A 257 -7.49 18.85 12.84
C ALA A 257 -7.25 17.65 11.93
N VAL A 258 -6.21 17.71 11.12
CA VAL A 258 -5.85 16.61 10.21
C VAL A 258 -4.71 15.84 10.84
N VAL A 259 -4.85 14.52 10.93
CA VAL A 259 -3.74 13.61 11.24
C VAL A 259 -3.51 12.72 10.04
N GLU A 260 -2.32 12.84 9.45
CA GLU A 260 -1.89 11.96 8.37
C GLU A 260 -1.16 10.76 8.98
N TYR A 261 -1.74 9.57 8.79
CA TYR A 261 -1.23 8.34 9.39
C TYR A 261 -0.05 7.77 8.62
N PHE A 262 -0.08 7.89 7.30
CA PHE A 262 1.05 7.56 6.43
C PHE A 262 0.85 8.17 5.06
N ASN A 263 1.96 8.36 4.36
CA ASN A 263 2.03 8.71 2.94
C ASN A 263 3.11 7.85 2.28
N CYS A 264 2.70 6.73 1.71
CA CYS A 264 3.61 5.71 1.19
C CYS A 264 3.66 5.73 -0.33
N TYR A 265 4.85 5.93 -0.89
CA TYR A 265 5.08 5.96 -2.33
C TYR A 265 5.29 4.57 -2.91
N ILE A 266 4.59 4.28 -4.00
CA ILE A 266 4.70 3.03 -4.76
C ILE A 266 5.65 3.28 -5.93
N PRO A 267 6.72 2.49 -6.10
CA PRO A 267 7.61 2.63 -7.24
C PRO A 267 6.84 2.65 -8.57
N ALA A 268 7.32 3.50 -9.48
CA ALA A 268 6.76 3.59 -10.83
C ALA A 268 6.86 2.22 -11.53
N PRO A 269 5.90 1.85 -12.39
CA PRO A 269 6.05 0.69 -13.24
C PRO A 269 7.22 0.87 -14.21
N SER A 270 7.88 -0.22 -14.60
CA SER A 270 8.94 -0.19 -15.61
C SER A 270 8.37 0.30 -16.96
N PRO A 271 9.12 1.09 -17.73
CA PRO A 271 8.74 1.44 -19.10
C PRO A 271 8.53 0.19 -19.96
N LEU A 272 7.56 0.26 -20.88
CA LEU A 272 7.15 -0.88 -21.72
C LEU A 272 8.35 -1.53 -22.42
N CYS A 273 9.24 -0.74 -23.03
CA CYS A 273 10.38 -1.25 -23.80
C CYS A 273 11.54 -1.80 -22.96
N PHE A 274 11.36 -1.93 -21.65
CA PHE A 274 12.38 -2.41 -20.70
C PHE A 274 11.74 -3.17 -19.54
N ASN A 275 10.53 -3.71 -19.70
CA ASN A 275 9.80 -4.39 -18.63
C ASN A 275 9.92 -5.92 -18.69
N GLY A 276 10.55 -6.48 -19.72
CA GLY A 276 10.75 -7.92 -19.88
C GLY A 276 9.51 -8.67 -20.38
N GLU A 277 8.45 -7.95 -20.74
CA GLU A 277 7.24 -8.50 -21.32
C GLU A 277 7.13 -8.09 -22.80
N LYS A 278 6.27 -8.77 -23.55
CA LYS A 278 5.90 -8.33 -24.91
C LYS A 278 4.55 -7.65 -24.82
N ASP A 279 4.54 -6.33 -24.84
CA ASP A 279 3.32 -5.56 -24.68
C ASP A 279 3.23 -4.35 -25.63
N GLY A 280 2.18 -3.55 -25.46
CA GLY A 280 1.97 -2.35 -26.28
C GLY A 280 1.98 -2.62 -27.79
N LEU A 281 3.00 -2.11 -28.47
CA LEU A 281 3.21 -2.25 -29.92
C LEU A 281 4.56 -2.90 -30.26
N GLU A 282 5.15 -3.61 -29.31
CA GLU A 282 6.39 -4.34 -29.51
C GLU A 282 6.21 -5.52 -30.46
N THR A 283 7.26 -5.82 -31.24
CA THR A 283 7.22 -6.99 -32.12
C THR A 283 7.82 -8.23 -31.47
N ASP A 284 8.77 -8.06 -30.56
CA ASP A 284 9.24 -9.06 -29.60
C ASP A 284 9.52 -8.40 -28.23
N ILE A 285 9.83 -9.17 -27.20
CA ILE A 285 10.04 -8.69 -25.82
C ILE A 285 11.03 -7.50 -25.79
N ASP A 286 10.60 -6.35 -25.26
CA ASP A 286 11.40 -5.13 -25.12
C ASP A 286 11.99 -4.58 -26.44
N CYS A 287 11.43 -4.94 -27.60
CA CYS A 287 12.01 -4.52 -28.89
C CYS A 287 11.04 -4.39 -30.07
N GLY A 288 11.48 -3.58 -31.03
CA GLY A 288 10.84 -3.39 -32.32
C GLY A 288 9.52 -2.64 -32.23
N GLY A 289 8.73 -2.74 -33.30
CA GLY A 289 7.50 -1.96 -33.41
C GLY A 289 7.73 -0.48 -33.64
N THR A 290 6.70 0.34 -33.40
CA THR A 290 6.78 1.81 -33.55
C THR A 290 7.15 2.53 -32.25
N LEU A 291 7.06 1.86 -31.11
CA LEU A 291 7.20 2.49 -29.80
C LEU A 291 8.61 2.33 -29.23
N CYS A 292 9.27 1.19 -29.48
CA CYS A 292 10.55 0.92 -28.85
C CYS A 292 11.73 1.40 -29.70
N PRO A 293 12.71 2.09 -29.07
CA PRO A 293 13.91 2.53 -29.76
C PRO A 293 14.84 1.36 -30.09
N THR A 294 14.80 0.32 -29.25
CA THR A 294 15.57 -0.91 -29.42
C THR A 294 15.00 -1.71 -30.58
N GLN A 295 15.81 -1.95 -31.61
CA GLN A 295 15.47 -2.89 -32.67
C GLN A 295 15.74 -4.32 -32.20
N CYS A 296 14.93 -5.25 -32.65
CA CYS A 296 15.02 -6.66 -32.34
C CYS A 296 16.24 -7.31 -33.00
N ASP A 297 16.89 -8.23 -32.26
CA ASP A 297 18.03 -8.99 -32.75
C ASP A 297 17.61 -10.14 -33.68
N VAL A 298 18.60 -10.71 -34.38
CA VAL A 298 18.39 -11.88 -35.25
C VAL A 298 17.72 -13.02 -34.47
N GLY A 299 16.67 -13.59 -35.06
CA GLY A 299 15.87 -14.67 -34.47
C GLY A 299 14.67 -14.21 -33.65
N GLN A 300 14.58 -12.91 -33.34
CA GLN A 300 13.40 -12.31 -32.70
C GLN A 300 12.32 -11.97 -33.72
N SER A 301 11.10 -11.87 -33.24
CA SER A 301 9.86 -11.62 -33.99
C SER A 301 9.82 -10.19 -34.52
N CYS A 302 9.30 -10.02 -35.73
CA CYS A 302 9.22 -8.71 -36.38
C CYS A 302 7.95 -8.58 -37.23
N ALA A 303 7.54 -7.35 -37.53
CA ALA A 303 6.44 -7.05 -38.45
C ALA A 303 6.91 -6.34 -39.73
N ARG A 304 8.01 -5.59 -39.65
CA ARG A 304 8.60 -4.81 -40.73
C ARG A 304 10.13 -4.78 -40.62
N PRO A 305 10.84 -4.52 -41.73
CA PRO A 305 12.30 -4.50 -41.76
C PRO A 305 12.93 -3.61 -40.67
N THR A 306 12.34 -2.44 -40.39
CA THR A 306 12.85 -1.47 -39.41
C THR A 306 12.78 -1.95 -37.96
N ASP A 307 12.01 -3.01 -37.68
CA ASP A 307 11.95 -3.59 -36.34
C ASP A 307 13.25 -4.34 -36.02
N CYS A 308 14.06 -4.69 -37.03
CA CYS A 308 15.24 -5.54 -36.88
C CYS A 308 16.54 -4.73 -36.97
N THR A 309 17.53 -5.06 -36.13
CA THR A 309 18.90 -4.48 -36.22
C THR A 309 19.54 -4.71 -37.59
N SER A 310 19.17 -5.82 -38.23
CA SER A 310 19.63 -6.21 -39.57
C SER A 310 18.90 -5.53 -40.73
N ASN A 311 17.82 -4.79 -40.46
CA ASN A 311 16.84 -4.32 -41.44
C ASN A 311 16.25 -5.44 -42.32
N SER A 312 16.18 -6.69 -41.83
CA SER A 312 15.65 -7.83 -42.57
C SER A 312 14.64 -8.60 -41.73
N CYS A 313 13.35 -8.42 -42.05
CA CYS A 313 12.24 -9.15 -41.46
C CYS A 313 11.67 -10.13 -42.48
N MET A 314 11.92 -11.42 -42.31
CA MET A 314 11.52 -12.46 -43.27
C MET A 314 10.91 -13.65 -42.55
N GLN A 315 10.10 -14.42 -43.29
CA GLN A 315 9.50 -15.64 -42.78
C GLN A 315 10.59 -16.71 -42.53
N ASP A 316 10.63 -17.28 -41.34
CA ASP A 316 11.51 -18.40 -41.02
C ASP A 316 10.92 -19.75 -41.48
N THR A 317 11.64 -20.84 -41.23
CA THR A 317 11.21 -22.21 -41.61
C THR A 317 9.93 -22.67 -40.90
N SER A 318 9.54 -22.02 -39.80
CA SER A 318 8.29 -22.30 -39.08
C SER A 318 7.11 -21.46 -39.55
N GLY A 319 7.35 -20.53 -40.47
CA GLY A 319 6.29 -19.70 -41.06
C GLY A 319 6.05 -18.38 -40.33
N PHE A 320 6.85 -18.03 -39.32
CA PHE A 320 6.72 -16.75 -38.59
C PHE A 320 7.73 -15.72 -39.09
N LEU A 321 7.35 -14.44 -39.08
CA LEU A 321 8.24 -13.33 -39.43
C LEU A 321 9.26 -13.12 -38.31
N LYS A 322 10.55 -13.23 -38.66
CA LYS A 322 11.68 -13.03 -37.74
C LYS A 322 12.79 -12.22 -38.37
N CYS A 323 13.54 -11.54 -37.52
CA CYS A 323 14.74 -10.82 -37.89
C CYS A 323 15.81 -11.81 -38.37
N GLN A 324 16.27 -11.64 -39.61
CA GLN A 324 17.32 -12.48 -40.20
C GLN A 324 18.66 -11.77 -40.11
N ALA A 325 19.76 -12.53 -40.07
CA ALA A 325 21.09 -11.92 -40.18
C ALA A 325 21.19 -11.17 -41.52
N SER A 326 21.72 -9.95 -41.50
CA SER A 326 22.01 -9.23 -42.74
C SER A 326 22.88 -10.14 -43.60
N ALA A 327 22.46 -10.38 -44.85
CA ALA A 327 23.18 -11.20 -45.80
C ALA A 327 24.54 -10.54 -46.12
N SER A 328 25.52 -10.74 -45.25
CA SER A 328 26.92 -10.55 -45.56
C SER A 328 27.32 -11.72 -46.44
N SER A 329 26.92 -11.62 -47.72
CA SER A 329 27.48 -12.38 -48.84
C SER A 329 28.03 -13.75 -48.44
N ALA A 330 27.18 -14.61 -47.89
CA ALA A 330 27.50 -16.02 -47.80
C ALA A 330 27.43 -16.50 -49.24
N SER A 331 28.58 -16.44 -49.91
CA SER A 331 28.83 -17.01 -51.22
C SER A 331 28.34 -18.46 -51.16
N ALA A 332 27.15 -18.68 -51.71
CA ALA A 332 26.60 -19.99 -51.96
C ALA A 332 27.48 -20.65 -53.02
N THR A 333 28.61 -21.21 -52.58
CA THR A 333 29.41 -22.10 -53.40
C THR A 333 28.62 -23.39 -53.44
N THR A 334 27.87 -23.56 -54.53
CA THR A 334 27.08 -24.74 -54.86
C THR A 334 28.00 -25.96 -54.89
N GLY A 335 28.02 -26.72 -53.78
CA GLY A 335 28.62 -28.05 -53.73
C GLY A 335 27.78 -29.03 -54.54
N SER A 336 27.98 -29.06 -55.85
CA SER A 336 27.51 -30.16 -56.71
C SER A 336 28.55 -31.26 -56.69
N GLY A 337 28.21 -32.37 -56.03
CA GLY A 337 28.98 -33.60 -56.10
C GLY A 337 28.93 -34.22 -57.49
N ALA A 338 30.09 -34.60 -58.01
CA ALA A 338 30.24 -35.62 -59.05
C ALA A 338 31.65 -36.22 -58.92
N GLY A 339 31.71 -37.52 -58.59
CA GLY A 339 32.95 -38.27 -58.51
C GLY A 339 33.44 -38.76 -59.88
N ALA A 340 34.74 -38.99 -59.98
CA ALA A 340 35.37 -40.02 -60.82
C ALA A 340 36.83 -40.21 -60.37
N GLY A 341 37.32 -41.43 -60.52
CA GLY A 341 38.53 -41.94 -59.87
C GLY A 341 39.87 -41.51 -60.48
N GLY A 342 40.94 -41.92 -59.81
CA GLY A 342 42.31 -41.74 -60.28
C GLY A 342 43.33 -42.25 -59.25
N SER A 343 43.92 -43.40 -59.55
CA SER A 343 44.87 -44.18 -58.77
C SER A 343 46.32 -43.67 -58.77
N GLY A 344 47.05 -43.95 -57.69
CA GLY A 344 48.53 -44.00 -57.60
C GLY A 344 49.18 -42.67 -57.17
N GLY A 345 50.21 -42.61 -56.34
CA GLY A 345 51.03 -43.58 -55.63
C GLY A 345 52.16 -42.82 -54.90
N ALA A 346 52.65 -43.42 -53.82
CA ALA A 346 53.97 -43.28 -53.17
C ALA A 346 54.58 -41.91 -52.77
N ASP A 347 55.03 -41.93 -51.50
CA ASP A 347 56.29 -41.42 -50.95
C ASP A 347 56.42 -39.98 -50.41
N GLY A 348 57.08 -39.88 -49.23
CA GLY A 348 57.86 -38.68 -48.87
C GLY A 348 57.57 -37.94 -47.55
N SER A 349 57.86 -38.59 -46.41
CA SER A 349 58.56 -38.09 -45.19
C SER A 349 58.67 -36.59 -44.81
N GLY A 350 58.45 -36.34 -43.50
CA GLY A 350 59.12 -35.33 -42.64
C GLY A 350 58.32 -34.03 -42.40
N GLY A 351 58.19 -33.45 -41.21
CA GLY A 351 58.76 -33.64 -39.87
C GLY A 351 58.63 -32.33 -39.07
N ALA A 352 58.55 -32.44 -37.74
CA ALA A 352 58.62 -31.38 -36.69
C ALA A 352 57.44 -30.37 -36.58
N GLY A 353 56.94 -29.97 -35.41
CA GLY A 353 57.38 -30.13 -34.02
C GLY A 353 57.71 -28.77 -33.38
N GLY A 354 57.03 -28.44 -32.28
CA GLY A 354 57.32 -27.32 -31.35
C GLY A 354 56.64 -26.01 -31.74
N GLU A 355 56.13 -25.17 -30.84
CA GLU A 355 55.97 -25.14 -29.37
C GLU A 355 54.78 -24.21 -29.09
#